data_AF-C1C3B7-F1
#
_entry.id   AF-C1C3B7-F1
#
_cell.length_a   1.000
_cell.length_b   1.000
_cell.length_c   1.000
_cell.angle_alpha   90.00
_cell.angle_beta   90.00
_cell.angle_gamma   90.00
#
_symmetry.space_group_name_H-M   'P 1'
#
loop_
_entity.id
_entity.type
_entity.pdbx_description
1 polymer ?
#
loop_
_entity_poly.entity_id
_entity_poly.type
_entity_poly.pdbx_seq_one_letter_code
_entity_poly.pdbx_strand_id
1 'polypeptide(L)'
;MSATHFFNYSMGCVAILLTCLVGDYLTLYSLKTRLQRALVDSLTHGFVAGLSWFTAQAFMWEAPCGKEIVASWIIGSGIDVDHFIEGGSLSLKAATSLQTRPFLHNSLIPISLGSYL
;
A
#
# COMPACT_ATOMS: atom_id res chain seq x y z
N MET A 1 15.93 8.67 -22.37
CA MET A 1 14.54 8.51 -21.90
C MET A 1 13.58 8.98 -22.99
N SER A 2 12.73 8.11 -23.53
CA SER A 2 11.68 8.55 -24.45
C SER A 2 10.66 9.45 -23.71
N ALA A 3 10.10 10.44 -24.40
CA ALA A 3 9.15 11.40 -23.82
C ALA A 3 7.96 10.69 -23.14
N THR A 4 7.54 9.55 -23.69
CA THR A 4 6.45 8.72 -23.13
C THR A 4 6.81 8.12 -21.78
N HIS A 5 8.04 7.64 -21.59
CA HIS A 5 8.47 7.06 -20.31
C HIS A 5 8.63 8.12 -19.23
N PHE A 6 9.15 9.31 -19.58
CA PHE A 6 9.21 10.44 -18.65
C PHE A 6 7.82 10.88 -18.20
N PHE A 7 6.89 10.96 -19.15
CA PHE A 7 5.50 11.32 -18.88
C PHE A 7 4.83 10.29 -17.97
N ASN A 8 4.94 8.99 -18.28
CA ASN A 8 4.39 7.91 -17.47
C ASN A 8 4.98 7.88 -16.05
N TYR A 9 6.29 8.05 -15.92
CA TYR A 9 6.96 8.13 -14.61
C TYR A 9 6.43 9.31 -13.80
N SER A 10 6.40 10.51 -14.38
CA SER A 10 5.93 11.72 -13.70
C SER A 10 4.46 11.61 -13.29
N MET A 11 3.62 11.06 -14.16
CA MET A 11 2.21 10.77 -13.84
C MET A 11 2.08 9.77 -12.70
N GLY A 12 2.88 8.70 -12.72
CA GLY A 12 2.90 7.70 -11.65
C GLY A 12 3.24 8.31 -10.30
N CYS A 13 4.27 9.15 -10.22
CA CYS A 13 4.64 9.86 -8.99
C CYS A 13 3.52 10.77 -8.47
N VAL A 14 2.87 11.54 -9.35
CA VAL A 14 1.74 12.40 -8.97
C VAL A 14 0.55 11.58 -8.50
N ALA A 15 0.24 10.47 -9.18
CA ALA A 15 -0.85 9.58 -8.79
C ALA A 15 -0.62 8.99 -7.39
N ILE A 16 0.61 8.54 -7.08
CA ILE A 16 0.97 8.04 -5.75
C ILE A 16 0.73 9.10 -4.68
N LEU A 17 1.22 10.33 -4.89
CA LEU A 17 1.04 11.43 -3.95
C LEU A 17 -0.45 11.71 -3.69
N LEU A 18 -1.26 11.78 -4.75
CA LEU A 18 -2.71 11.98 -4.62
C LEU A 18 -3.39 10.82 -3.89
N THR A 19 -3.01 9.57 -4.18
CA THR A 19 -3.51 8.39 -3.47
C THR A 19 -3.22 8.47 -1.98
N CYS A 20 -1.99 8.82 -1.58
CA CYS A 20 -1.64 8.98 -0.17
C CYS A 20 -2.46 10.09 0.50
N LEU A 21 -2.55 11.28 -0.11
CA LEU A 21 -3.31 12.39 0.44
C LEU A 21 -4.81 12.08 0.60
N VAL A 22 -5.40 11.44 -0.40
CA VAL A 22 -6.82 11.06 -0.38
C VAL A 22 -7.05 9.94 0.64
N GLY A 23 -6.19 8.92 0.66
CA GLY A 23 -6.25 7.83 1.63
C GLY A 23 -6.19 8.33 3.06
N ASP A 24 -5.18 9.14 3.38
CA ASP A 24 -5.01 9.76 4.70
C ASP A 24 -6.20 10.64 5.07
N TYR A 25 -6.69 11.47 4.14
CA TYR A 25 -7.84 12.32 4.41
C TYR A 25 -9.10 11.51 4.74
N LEU A 26 -9.36 10.45 3.97
CA LEU A 26 -10.50 9.57 4.19
C LEU A 26 -10.38 8.86 5.54
N THR A 27 -9.22 8.30 5.84
CA THR A 27 -8.96 7.53 7.05
C THR A 27 -8.97 8.41 8.31
N LEU A 28 -8.40 9.63 8.26
CA LEU A 28 -8.28 10.50 9.43
C LEU A 28 -9.54 11.33 9.70
N TYR A 29 -10.22 11.82 8.66
CA TYR A 29 -11.24 12.87 8.81
C TYR A 29 -12.63 12.46 8.33
N SER A 30 -12.75 11.58 7.33
CA SER A 30 -14.06 11.29 6.71
C SER A 30 -14.76 10.06 7.30
N LEU A 31 -14.00 8.99 7.54
CA LEU A 31 -14.58 7.69 7.90
C LEU A 31 -14.75 7.54 9.41
N LYS A 32 -15.96 7.19 9.82
CA LYS A 32 -16.35 7.14 11.24
C LYS A 32 -16.05 5.80 11.90
N THR A 33 -16.25 4.71 11.17
CA THR A 33 -16.07 3.36 11.71
C THR A 33 -14.65 2.87 11.50
N ARG A 34 -14.18 2.03 12.42
CA ARG A 34 -12.85 1.43 12.32
C ARG A 34 -12.74 0.46 11.15
N LEU A 35 -13.84 -0.23 10.81
CA LEU A 35 -13.91 -1.10 9.62
C LEU A 35 -13.67 -0.31 8.34
N GLN A 36 -14.40 0.79 8.16
CA GLN A 36 -14.26 1.62 6.97
C GLN A 36 -12.85 2.19 6.86
N ARG A 37 -12.28 2.67 7.97
CA ARG A 37 -10.90 3.14 8.03
C ARG A 37 -9.92 2.03 7.60
N ALA A 38 -10.01 0.84 8.20
CA ALA A 38 -9.14 -0.27 7.85
C ALA A 38 -9.28 -0.70 6.38
N LEU A 39 -10.50 -0.79 5.85
CA LEU A 39 -10.72 -1.13 4.44
C LEU A 39 -10.11 -0.08 3.49
N VAL A 40 -10.27 1.20 3.80
CA VAL A 40 -9.73 2.28 2.96
C VAL A 40 -8.22 2.38 3.09
N ASP A 41 -7.66 2.13 4.27
CA ASP A 41 -6.22 2.04 4.50
C ASP A 41 -5.61 0.93 3.63
N SER A 42 -6.15 -0.28 3.71
CA SER A 42 -5.69 -1.43 2.90
C SER A 42 -5.82 -1.19 1.41
N LEU A 43 -6.93 -0.60 0.95
CA LEU A 43 -7.08 -0.22 -0.46
C LEU A 43 -6.05 0.83 -0.86
N THR A 44 -5.77 1.80 0.00
CA THR A 44 -4.76 2.85 -0.24
C THR A 44 -3.37 2.22 -0.40
N HIS A 45 -2.99 1.31 0.50
CA HIS A 45 -1.74 0.55 0.39
C HIS A 45 -1.66 -0.25 -0.91
N GLY A 46 -2.75 -0.91 -1.32
CA GLY A 46 -2.85 -1.58 -2.61
C GLY A 46 -2.60 -0.64 -3.78
N PHE A 47 -3.27 0.51 -3.81
CA PHE A 47 -3.09 1.49 -4.88
C PHE A 47 -1.67 2.06 -4.91
N VAL A 48 -1.08 2.37 -3.75
CA VAL A 48 0.31 2.81 -3.66
C VAL A 48 1.25 1.75 -4.22
N ALA A 49 1.07 0.47 -3.88
CA ALA A 49 1.90 -0.62 -4.39
C ALA A 49 1.78 -0.80 -5.91
N GLY A 50 0.56 -0.85 -6.43
CA GLY A 50 0.31 -0.98 -7.88
C GLY A 50 0.86 0.21 -8.68
N LEU A 51 0.62 1.44 -8.21
CA LEU A 51 1.14 2.65 -8.85
C LEU A 51 2.67 2.75 -8.74
N SER A 52 3.25 2.27 -7.64
CA SER A 52 4.71 2.20 -7.48
C SER A 52 5.32 1.22 -8.49
N TRP A 53 4.71 0.04 -8.69
CA TRP A 53 5.19 -0.92 -9.70
C TRP A 53 5.02 -0.40 -11.14
N PHE A 54 3.92 0.29 -11.43
CA PHE A 54 3.76 1.00 -12.70
C PHE A 54 4.86 2.05 -12.92
N THR A 55 5.15 2.85 -11.89
CA THR A 55 6.17 3.90 -11.93
C THR A 55 7.58 3.32 -12.09
N ALA A 56 7.87 2.18 -11.44
CA ALA A 56 9.13 1.47 -11.56
C ALA A 56 9.35 0.96 -13.00
N GLN A 57 8.34 0.32 -13.61
CA GLN A 57 8.43 -0.11 -15.02
C GLN A 57 8.65 1.08 -15.97
N ALA A 58 7.95 2.20 -15.74
CA ALA A 58 8.15 3.42 -16.51
C ALA A 58 9.60 3.96 -16.39
N PHE A 59 10.16 3.93 -15.17
CA PHE A 59 11.55 4.31 -14.88
C PHE A 59 12.57 3.37 -15.54
N MET A 60 12.29 2.06 -15.54
CA MET A 60 13.14 1.02 -16.12
C MET A 60 13.05 0.94 -17.66
N TRP A 61 12.27 1.82 -18.30
CA TRP A 61 11.98 1.78 -19.74
C TRP A 61 11.26 0.52 -20.21
N GLU A 62 10.51 -0.13 -19.33
CA GLU A 62 9.71 -1.30 -19.65
C GLU A 62 8.28 -0.91 -20.04
N ALA A 63 7.64 -1.75 -20.85
CA ALA A 63 6.22 -1.62 -21.14
C ALA A 63 5.41 -2.08 -19.92
N PRO A 64 4.34 -1.37 -19.53
CA PRO A 64 3.58 -1.71 -18.33
C PRO A 64 2.90 -3.08 -18.45
N CYS A 65 3.32 -4.01 -17.60
CA CYS A 65 2.72 -5.33 -17.42
C CYS A 65 1.53 -5.24 -16.45
N GLY A 66 0.32 -5.20 -17.01
CA GLY A 66 -0.90 -5.09 -16.21
C GLY A 66 -1.07 -6.21 -15.18
N LYS A 67 -0.60 -7.42 -15.46
CA LYS A 67 -0.69 -8.56 -14.53
C LYS A 67 0.14 -8.33 -13.27
N GLU A 68 1.35 -7.79 -13.40
CA GLU A 68 2.24 -7.52 -12.27
C GLU A 68 1.77 -6.30 -11.47
N ILE A 69 1.21 -5.29 -12.15
CA ILE A 69 0.58 -4.13 -11.49
C ILE A 69 -0.60 -4.60 -10.63
N VAL A 70 -1.47 -5.46 -11.18
CA VAL A 70 -2.60 -6.04 -10.44
C VAL A 70 -2.10 -6.93 -9.30
N ALA A 71 -1.08 -7.76 -9.53
CA ALA A 71 -0.49 -8.59 -8.48
C ALA A 71 0.08 -7.73 -7.35
N SER A 72 0.80 -6.65 -7.67
CA SER A 72 1.32 -5.68 -6.70
C SER A 72 0.21 -5.00 -5.92
N TRP A 73 -0.90 -4.65 -6.57
CA TRP A 73 -2.08 -4.09 -5.91
C TRP A 73 -2.73 -5.09 -4.93
N ILE A 74 -2.88 -6.35 -5.32
CA ILE A 74 -3.44 -7.40 -4.44
C ILE A 74 -2.53 -7.62 -3.24
N ILE A 75 -1.22 -7.77 -3.47
CA ILE A 75 -0.23 -8.00 -2.41
C ILE A 75 -0.18 -6.79 -1.47
N GLY A 76 -0.13 -5.57 -2.02
CA GLY A 76 -0.14 -4.32 -1.24
C GLY A 76 -1.40 -4.15 -0.41
N SER A 77 -2.57 -4.56 -0.94
CA SER A 77 -3.83 -4.52 -0.20
C SER A 77 -3.86 -5.54 0.95
N GLY A 78 -3.04 -6.58 0.87
CA GLY A 78 -2.91 -7.62 1.89
C GLY A 78 -1.93 -7.27 3.01
N ILE A 79 -1.16 -6.16 2.92
CA ILE A 79 -0.15 -5.80 3.92
C ILE A 79 -0.79 -5.62 5.29
N ASP A 80 -1.92 -4.91 5.38
CA ASP A 80 -2.61 -4.65 6.65
C ASP A 80 -3.39 -5.85 7.21
N VAL A 81 -3.36 -7.01 6.54
CA VAL A 81 -3.89 -8.27 7.11
C VAL A 81 -3.11 -8.64 8.38
N ASP A 82 -1.86 -8.21 8.49
CA ASP A 82 -1.02 -8.37 9.68
C ASP A 82 -1.65 -7.77 10.95
N HIS A 83 -2.30 -6.62 10.87
CA HIS A 83 -3.04 -6.00 11.98
C HIS A 83 -4.25 -6.81 12.44
N PHE A 84 -4.92 -7.50 11.51
CA PHE A 84 -6.02 -8.42 11.86
C PHE A 84 -5.48 -9.68 12.56
N ILE A 85 -4.30 -10.16 12.17
CA ILE A 85 -3.66 -11.35 12.77
C ILE A 85 -3.07 -11.00 14.15
N GLU A 86 -2.43 -9.85 14.31
CA GLU A 86 -1.83 -9.40 15.57
C GLU A 86 -2.90 -8.98 16.60
N GLY A 87 -4.10 -8.64 16.14
CA GLY A 87 -5.33 -8.57 16.94
C GLY A 87 -5.77 -9.89 17.60
N GLY A 88 -5.09 -11.00 17.33
CA GLY A 88 -5.40 -12.34 17.88
C GLY A 88 -6.74 -12.91 17.39
N SER A 89 -7.36 -12.31 16.37
CA SER A 89 -8.65 -12.75 15.83
C SER A 89 -8.95 -12.06 14.49
N LEU A 90 -9.52 -12.80 13.53
CA LEU A 90 -10.23 -12.24 12.36
C LEU A 90 -11.49 -11.44 12.75
N SER A 91 -11.81 -11.36 14.05
CA SER A 91 -12.82 -10.47 14.59
C SER A 91 -12.31 -9.03 14.58
N LEU A 92 -12.94 -8.21 13.74
CA LEU A 92 -12.79 -6.77 13.69
C LEU A 92 -12.88 -6.05 15.05
N LYS A 93 -13.58 -6.67 16.00
CA LYS A 93 -13.77 -6.16 17.36
C LYS A 93 -12.53 -6.34 18.25
N ALA A 94 -11.68 -7.33 17.95
CA ALA A 94 -10.46 -7.62 18.70
C ALA A 94 -9.28 -6.76 18.20
N ALA A 95 -9.07 -6.68 16.89
CA ALA A 95 -8.02 -5.85 16.27
C ALA A 95 -8.11 -4.36 16.66
N THR A 96 -9.32 -3.90 16.98
CA THR A 96 -9.57 -2.51 17.36
C THR A 96 -9.53 -2.24 18.87
N SER A 97 -9.35 -3.27 19.70
CA SER A 97 -9.25 -3.13 21.16
C SER A 97 -7.82 -3.02 21.68
N LEU A 98 -6.81 -3.17 20.82
CA LEU A 98 -5.40 -3.06 21.19
C LEU A 98 -5.02 -1.61 21.54
N GLN A 99 -4.49 -1.41 22.75
CA GLN A 99 -4.00 -0.12 23.24
C GLN A 99 -2.55 0.19 22.83
N THR A 100 -1.83 -0.80 22.29
CA THR A 100 -0.40 -0.72 21.94
C THR A 100 -0.19 -1.13 20.49
N ARG A 101 0.68 -0.40 19.77
CA ARG A 101 0.99 -0.70 18.37
C ARG A 101 1.79 -2.00 18.24
N PRO A 102 1.46 -2.84 17.25
CA PRO A 102 2.16 -4.09 16.95
C PRO A 102 3.65 -3.95 16.59
N PHE A 103 4.47 -4.98 16.86
CA PHE A 103 5.95 -4.89 16.79
C PHE A 103 6.51 -4.88 15.36
N LEU A 104 5.78 -5.47 14.41
CA LEU A 104 6.25 -5.62 13.02
C LEU A 104 6.20 -4.31 12.23
N HIS A 105 5.39 -3.34 12.70
CA HIS A 105 5.18 -2.04 12.07
C HIS A 105 6.42 -1.12 12.05
N ASN A 106 7.48 -1.46 12.80
CA ASN A 106 8.75 -0.74 12.79
C ASN A 106 9.96 -1.69 12.79
N SER A 107 9.80 -2.89 12.24
CA SER A 107 10.91 -3.83 12.15
C SER A 107 11.60 -3.72 10.79
N LEU A 108 12.94 -3.58 10.80
CA LEU A 108 13.83 -3.62 9.63
C LEU A 108 13.84 -4.98 8.91
N ILE A 109 13.05 -5.95 9.39
CA ILE A 109 13.04 -7.33 8.93
C ILE A 109 12.76 -7.45 7.43
N PRO A 110 11.78 -6.72 6.84
CA PRO A 110 11.53 -6.78 5.40
C PRO A 110 12.72 -6.27 4.57
N ILE A 111 13.45 -5.26 5.06
CA ILE A 111 14.63 -4.70 4.40
C ILE A 111 15.80 -5.68 4.44
N SER A 112 16.01 -6.36 5.57
CA SER A 112 17.09 -7.34 5.72
C SER A 112 16.86 -8.63 4.92
N LEU A 113 15.61 -9.03 4.64
CA LEU A 113 15.37 -10.22 3.81
C LEU A 113 15.59 -9.94 2.32
N GLY A 114 15.30 -8.73 1.85
CA GLY A 114 15.48 -8.33 0.46
C GLY A 114 16.93 -8.09 0.04
N SER A 115 17.86 -7.90 0.99
CA SER A 115 19.29 -7.71 0.69
C SER A 115 20.07 -9.02 0.45
N TYR A 116 19.42 -10.18 0.62
CA TYR A 116 20.03 -11.51 0.42
C TYR A 116 19.37 -12.34 -0.70
N LEU A 117 18.50 -11.73 -1.50
CA LEU A 117 17.94 -12.28 -2.74
C LEU A 117 18.40 -11.42 -3.93
#